data_AF-A0A3D1CGJ9-F1
#
_entry.id   AF-A0A3D1CGJ9-F1
#
_cell.length_a   1.000
_cell.length_b   1.000
_cell.length_c   1.000
_cell.angle_alpha   90.00
_cell.angle_beta   90.00
_cell.angle_gamma   90.00
#
_symmetry.space_group_name_H-M   'P 1'
#
loop_
_entity.id
_entity.type
_entity.pdbx_description
1 polymer ?
#
loop_
_entity_poly.entity_id
_entity_poly.type
_entity_poly.pdbx_seq_one_letter_code
_entity_poly.pdbx_strand_id
1 'polypeptide(L)' 'MSKIIIHNNSSVCDSIAIDLVGQVTELGFISGEMQYCWITTADAYGIEIHAKKTRGTTHTFEVRDL' A
#
# COMPACT_ATOMS: atom_id res chain seq x y z
N MET A 1 -5.07 18.09 -4.97
CA MET A 1 -3.79 17.38 -4.73
C MET A 1 -4.13 16.13 -3.97
N SER A 2 -3.85 14.95 -4.53
CA SER A 2 -4.03 13.68 -3.81
C SER A 2 -3.01 13.56 -2.69
N LYS A 3 -3.37 12.84 -1.63
CA LYS A 3 -2.48 12.55 -0.50
C LYS A 3 -2.39 11.04 -0.33
N ILE A 4 -1.21 10.55 0.00
CA ILE A 4 -0.98 9.16 0.36
C ILE A 4 -0.53 9.13 1.81
N ILE A 5 -1.18 8.31 2.63
CA ILE A 5 -0.81 8.03 4.02
C ILE A 5 -0.37 6.57 4.08
N ILE A 6 0.85 6.34 4.57
CA ILE A 6 1.40 5.00 4.74
C ILE A 6 1.53 4.73 6.23
N HIS A 7 0.83 3.71 6.71
CA HIS A 7 1.04 3.15 8.04
C HIS A 7 2.02 1.99 7.92
N ASN A 8 3.28 2.24 8.22
CA ASN A 8 4.30 1.20 8.28
C ASN A 8 4.22 0.47 9.63
N ASN A 9 3.50 -0.64 9.64
CA ASN A 9 3.35 -1.55 10.78
C ASN A 9 4.15 -2.84 10.55
N SER A 10 5.24 -2.75 9.78
CA SER A 10 6.10 -3.87 9.42
C SER A 10 7.50 -3.70 9.97
N SER A 11 8.33 -4.72 9.80
CA SER A 11 9.73 -4.73 10.19
C SER A 11 10.66 -3.97 9.23
N VAL A 12 10.18 -3.57 8.05
CA VAL A 12 11.00 -2.82 7.06
C VAL A 12 11.08 -1.33 7.39
N CYS A 13 12.16 -0.69 6.93
CA CYS A 13 12.30 0.75 7.08
C CYS A 13 11.32 1.52 6.18
N ASP A 14 11.03 2.76 6.57
CA ASP A 14 10.03 3.59 5.89
C ASP A 14 10.34 3.83 4.40
N SER A 15 11.62 3.90 4.00
CA SER A 15 11.98 4.04 2.59
C SER A 15 11.55 2.83 1.76
N ILE A 16 11.74 1.62 2.29
CA ILE A 16 11.30 0.38 1.62
C ILE A 16 9.76 0.34 1.59
N ALA A 17 9.10 0.70 2.69
CA ALA A 17 7.63 0.77 2.72
C ALA A 17 7.06 1.77 1.70
N ILE A 18 7.72 2.92 1.53
CA ILE A 18 7.36 3.92 0.51
C ILE A 18 7.55 3.36 -0.90
N ASP A 19 8.69 2.74 -1.20
CA ASP A 19 8.98 2.17 -2.52
C ASP A 19 7.98 1.08 -2.88
N LEU A 20 7.64 0.19 -1.93
CA LEU A 20 6.67 -0.87 -2.14
C LEU A 20 5.25 -0.29 -2.39
N VAL A 21 4.83 0.72 -1.62
CA VAL A 21 3.56 1.42 -1.88
C VAL A 21 3.60 2.11 -3.23
N GLY A 22 4.72 2.72 -3.61
CA GLY A 22 4.95 3.30 -4.93
C GLY A 22 4.68 2.29 -6.05
N GLN A 23 5.30 1.11 -5.96
CA GLN A 23 5.07 0.02 -6.92
C GLN A 23 3.61 -0.42 -6.96
N VAL A 24 2.93 -0.56 -5.81
CA VAL A 24 1.50 -0.88 -5.75
C VAL A 24 0.66 0.21 -6.42
N THR A 25 1.02 1.48 -6.26
CA THR A 25 0.29 2.58 -6.90
C THR A 25 0.56 2.71 -8.39
N GLU A 26 1.74 2.29 -8.88
CA GLU A 26 2.10 2.30 -10.30
C GLU A 26 1.53 1.09 -11.05
N LEU A 27 1.50 -0.07 -10.41
CA LEU A 27 1.07 -1.34 -11.01
C LEU A 27 -0.40 -1.69 -10.74
N GLY A 28 -0.98 -1.13 -9.67
CA GLY A 28 -2.34 -1.44 -9.23
C GLY A 28 -3.41 -0.79 -10.11
N PHE A 29 -4.48 -1.53 -10.39
CA PHE A 29 -5.69 -0.98 -11.01
C PHE A 29 -6.65 -0.45 -9.93
N ILE A 30 -7.07 0.80 -10.04
CA ILE A 30 -8.03 1.43 -9.11
C ILE A 30 -9.45 0.93 -9.42
N SER A 31 -10.04 0.12 -8.54
CA SER A 31 -11.44 -0.35 -8.68
C SER A 31 -12.26 -0.20 -7.40
N GLY A 32 -13.36 0.56 -7.45
CA GLY A 32 -14.44 0.52 -6.45
C GLY A 32 -14.18 1.23 -5.11
N GLU A 33 -14.87 0.83 -4.03
CA GLU A 33 -14.71 1.39 -2.67
C GLU A 33 -13.57 0.72 -1.85
N MET A 34 -12.94 -0.31 -2.41
CA MET A 34 -11.77 -1.03 -1.87
C MET A 34 -10.62 -0.95 -2.89
N GLN A 35 -10.12 0.28 -3.08
CA GLN A 35 -9.41 0.74 -4.29
C GLN A 35 -8.03 0.15 -4.57
N TYR A 36 -7.46 -0.68 -3.70
CA TYR A 36 -6.24 -1.43 -3.99
C TYR A 36 -6.34 -2.84 -3.38
N CYS A 37 -7.36 -3.58 -3.81
CA CYS A 37 -7.30 -5.03 -3.68
C CYS A 37 -6.42 -5.57 -4.81
N TRP A 38 -5.38 -6.30 -4.44
CA TRP A 38 -4.35 -6.91 -5.29
C TRP A 38 -3.21 -6.01 -5.74
N ILE A 39 -2.08 -6.16 -5.05
CA ILE A 39 -1.05 -7.02 -5.64
C ILE A 39 -0.43 -7.94 -4.57
N THR A 40 -0.61 -9.24 -4.84
CA THR A 40 0.27 -10.38 -4.54
C THR A 40 1.09 -10.36 -3.27
N THR A 41 0.79 -11.33 -2.40
CA THR A 41 1.81 -12.26 -1.87
C THR A 41 2.99 -12.39 -2.84
N ALA A 42 4.09 -11.67 -2.64
CA ALA A 42 5.42 -11.97 -3.17
C ALA A 42 6.33 -10.74 -3.02
N ASP A 43 7.01 -10.64 -1.89
CA ASP A 43 8.37 -10.12 -1.94
C ASP A 43 9.25 -10.91 -0.97
N ALA A 44 10.54 -10.99 -1.26
CA ALA A 44 11.56 -11.71 -0.48
C ALA A 44 11.63 -11.32 1.00
N TYR A 45 10.91 -10.26 1.38
CA TYR A 45 10.82 -9.69 2.73
C TYR A 45 9.63 -10.17 3.56
N GLY A 46 8.67 -10.91 2.98
CA GLY A 46 7.51 -11.37 3.74
C GLY A 46 6.61 -10.22 4.19
N ILE A 47 6.24 -9.32 3.28
CA ILE A 47 5.42 -8.13 3.55
C ILE A 47 4.06 -8.22 2.84
N GLU A 48 2.99 -7.77 3.50
CA GLU A 48 1.68 -7.49 2.89
C GLU A 48 1.38 -5.99 2.86
N ILE A 49 0.65 -5.56 1.82
CA ILE A 49 0.20 -4.16 1.66
C ILE A 49 -1.30 -4.13 1.47
N HIS A 50 -1.98 -3.47 2.39
CA HIS A 50 -3.43 -3.35 2.42
C HIS A 50 -3.83 -1.92 2.19
N ALA A 51 -4.61 -1.64 1.14
CA ALA A 51 -5.27 -0.35 1.07
C ALA A 51 -6.48 -0.28 1.99
N LYS A 52 -6.62 0.86 2.65
CA LYS A 52 -7.77 1.23 3.45
C LYS A 52 -8.72 2.12 2.67
N LYS A 53 -9.91 2.30 3.25
CA LYS A 53 -10.96 3.17 2.71
C LYS A 53 -10.39 4.56 2.43
N THR A 54 -10.46 4.95 1.16
CA THR A 54 -10.04 6.27 0.68
C THR A 54 -11.11 7.30 1.06
N ARG A 55 -10.69 8.48 1.54
CA ARG A 55 -11.61 9.61 1.83
C ARG A 55 -11.26 10.77 0.91
N GLY A 56 -12.13 11.06 -0.05
CA GLY A 56 -11.87 12.08 -1.08
C GLY A 56 -10.68 11.68 -1.94
N THR A 57 -9.66 12.54 -2.03
CA THR A 57 -8.42 12.28 -2.77
C THR A 57 -7.28 11.75 -1.87
N THR A 58 -7.60 11.24 -0.68
CA THR A 58 -6.61 10.70 0.28
C THR A 58 -6.66 9.18 0.30
N HIS A 59 -5.57 8.56 -0.15
CA HIS A 59 -5.38 7.12 -0.15
C HIS A 59 -4.57 6.72 1.09
N THR A 60 -4.98 5.64 1.75
CA THR A 60 -4.31 5.13 2.93
C THR A 60 -3.88 3.70 2.68
N PHE A 61 -2.61 3.40 2.95
CA PHE A 61 -2.03 2.08 2.89
C PHE A 61 -1.55 1.65 4.26
N GLU A 62 -1.60 0.36 4.50
CA GLU A 62 -1.00 -0.28 5.65
C GLU A 62 -0.03 -1.35 5.17
N VAL A 63 1.21 -1.25 5.63
CA VAL A 63 2.29 -2.19 5.32
C VAL A 63 2.51 -3.04 6.58
N ARG A 64 2.50 -4.36 6.46
CA ARG A 64 2.65 -5.30 7.58
C ARG A 64 3.54 -6.46 7.19
N ASP A 65 4.13 -7.12 8.18
CA ASP A 65 4.74 -8.43 7.97
C ASP A 65 3.65 -9.50 7.73
N LEU A 66 3.96 -10.50 6.91
CA LEU A 66 3.14 -11.71 6.65
C LEU A 66 3.02 -12.61 7.89
#